data_AF-A0A7C6H8N9-F1
#
_entry.id   AF-A0A7C6H8N9-F1
#
_cell.length_a   1.000
_cell.length_b   1.000
_cell.length_c   1.000
_cell.angle_alpha   90.00
_cell.angle_beta   90.00
_cell.angle_gamma   90.00
#
_symmetry.space_group_name_H-M   'P 1'
#
loop_
_entity.id
_entity.type
_entity.pdbx_description
1 polymer ?
#
loop_
_entity_poly.entity_id
_entity_poly.type
_entity_poly.pdbx_seq_one_letter_code
_entity_poly.pdbx_strand_id
1 'polypeptide(L)'
;MTKNGSLTQSGNSENPHSRIREIILYIFFGGLTTLVNLITYRSLSYIAGGPAMAISIFVVINVISWTVAVTFAYIVNRVFVFKSSGNPFRELVSFVAARIVTLIAFEIGLSVLMVVILERGFDIPKQTELLNFFGFSISWVDLIKIGVQVCVVIANYLFSKIFIFKKVAVSDTSSEVIDTQKEADSIGASK
;
A
#
# COMPACT_ATOMS: atom_id res chain seq x y z
N MET A 1 -42.20 -24.42 -19.36
CA MET A 1 -41.39 -25.23 -18.42
C MET A 1 -39.94 -25.20 -18.89
N THR A 2 -39.09 -24.33 -18.30
CA THR A 2 -37.96 -24.70 -17.41
C THR A 2 -36.84 -25.47 -18.13
N LYS A 3 -35.57 -25.03 -18.18
CA LYS A 3 -34.76 -24.44 -17.10
C LYS A 3 -33.48 -23.78 -17.66
N ASN A 4 -33.08 -22.70 -17.00
CA ASN A 4 -31.80 -21.98 -17.05
C ASN A 4 -30.57 -22.87 -16.81
N GLY A 5 -29.40 -22.43 -17.28
CA GLY A 5 -28.13 -22.81 -16.67
C GLY A 5 -26.88 -22.62 -17.51
N SER A 6 -26.41 -21.39 -17.72
CA SER A 6 -24.98 -21.13 -17.90
C SER A 6 -24.53 -20.06 -16.92
N LEU A 7 -23.86 -20.55 -15.88
CA LEU A 7 -23.27 -19.81 -14.79
C LEU A 7 -22.01 -19.07 -15.26
N THR A 8 -21.93 -17.82 -14.79
CA THR A 8 -20.70 -17.16 -14.32
C THR A 8 -19.55 -16.99 -15.30
N GLN A 9 -19.56 -15.85 -16.00
CA GLN A 9 -18.36 -15.03 -16.15
C GLN A 9 -18.68 -13.58 -15.81
N SER A 10 -18.78 -13.28 -14.50
CA SER A 10 -18.60 -11.91 -14.01
C SER A 10 -17.10 -11.63 -13.99
N GLY A 11 -16.54 -11.43 -15.18
CA GLY A 11 -15.24 -10.80 -15.33
C GLY A 11 -15.39 -9.35 -14.90
N ASN A 12 -14.79 -9.02 -13.76
CA ASN A 12 -14.69 -7.68 -13.19
C ASN A 12 -14.27 -6.65 -14.28
N SER A 13 -15.23 -6.01 -14.94
CA SER A 13 -15.00 -4.98 -15.95
C SER A 13 -14.69 -3.65 -15.26
N GLU A 14 -13.57 -3.59 -14.53
CA GLU A 14 -13.02 -2.31 -14.08
C GLU A 14 -12.56 -1.53 -15.31
N ASN A 15 -13.27 -0.44 -15.62
CA ASN A 15 -12.87 0.49 -16.68
C ASN A 15 -11.38 0.86 -16.54
N PRO A 16 -10.56 0.80 -17.61
CA PRO A 16 -9.11 1.04 -17.53
C PRO A 16 -8.72 2.34 -16.81
N HIS A 17 -9.53 3.39 -16.97
CA HIS A 17 -9.34 4.69 -16.33
C HIS A 17 -9.40 4.64 -14.79
N SER A 18 -10.22 3.78 -14.19
CA SER A 18 -10.33 3.69 -12.73
C SER A 18 -9.08 3.08 -12.10
N ARG A 19 -8.49 2.07 -12.76
CA ARG A 19 -7.25 1.41 -12.29
C ARG A 19 -6.05 2.34 -12.31
N ILE A 20 -5.91 3.14 -13.37
CA ILE A 20 -4.81 4.12 -13.48
C ILE A 20 -4.94 5.18 -12.39
N ARG A 21 -6.15 5.70 -12.16
CA ARG A 21 -6.42 6.63 -11.04
C ARG A 21 -6.03 6.03 -9.69
N GLU A 22 -6.42 4.77 -9.42
CA GLU A 22 -6.07 4.06 -8.18
C GLU A 22 -4.54 3.97 -7.99
N ILE A 23 -3.80 3.58 -9.03
CA ILE A 23 -2.33 3.47 -8.99
C ILE A 23 -1.69 4.85 -8.71
N ILE A 24 -2.10 5.89 -9.44
CA ILE A 24 -1.54 7.24 -9.28
C ILE A 24 -1.79 7.76 -7.87
N LEU A 25 -3.03 7.63 -7.36
CA LEU A 25 -3.35 8.05 -6.00
C LEU A 25 -2.60 7.24 -4.95
N TYR A 26 -2.45 5.93 -5.15
CA TYR A 26 -1.71 5.09 -4.20
C TYR A 26 -0.23 5.48 -4.13
N ILE A 27 0.41 5.73 -5.27
CA ILE A 27 1.81 6.19 -5.31
C ILE A 27 1.95 7.58 -4.68
N PHE A 28 1.03 8.50 -5.00
CA PHE A 28 1.01 9.85 -4.43
C PHE A 28 0.86 9.83 -2.89
N PHE A 29 -0.13 9.10 -2.38
CA PHE A 29 -0.33 8.92 -0.94
C PHE A 29 0.79 8.10 -0.30
N GLY A 30 1.45 7.21 -1.04
CA GLY A 30 2.67 6.52 -0.63
C GLY A 30 3.82 7.51 -0.36
N GLY A 31 4.06 8.43 -1.30
CA GLY A 31 5.02 9.52 -1.11
C GLY A 31 4.68 10.41 0.08
N LEU A 32 3.40 10.76 0.23
CA LEU A 32 2.93 11.56 1.37
C LEU A 32 3.08 10.81 2.71
N THR A 33 2.87 9.50 2.72
CA THR A 33 3.09 8.64 3.90
C THR A 33 4.55 8.68 4.33
N THR A 34 5.48 8.63 3.38
CA THR A 34 6.92 8.77 3.66
C THR A 34 7.24 10.14 4.25
N LEU A 35 6.61 11.20 3.74
CA LEU A 35 6.76 12.55 4.28
C LEU A 35 6.23 12.65 5.71
N VAL A 36 5.04 12.09 5.98
CA VAL A 36 4.48 12.01 7.33
C VAL A 36 5.44 11.28 8.27
N ASN A 37 5.95 10.12 7.87
CA ASN A 37 6.93 9.37 8.65
C ASN A 37 8.17 10.20 8.97
N LEU A 38 8.73 10.88 7.97
CA LEU A 38 9.93 11.71 8.13
C LEU A 38 9.69 12.90 9.06
N ILE A 39 8.56 13.60 8.90
CA ILE A 39 8.20 14.74 9.76
C ILE A 39 8.01 14.27 11.19
N THR A 40 7.22 13.21 11.42
CA THR A 40 7.00 12.64 12.75
C THR A 40 8.33 12.23 13.39
N TYR A 41 9.18 11.51 12.65
CA TYR A 41 10.50 11.11 13.12
C TYR A 41 11.35 12.32 13.51
N ARG A 42 11.45 13.35 12.65
CA ARG A 42 12.27 14.53 12.93
C ARG A 42 11.74 15.33 14.12
N SER A 43 10.43 15.52 14.22
CA SER A 43 9.81 16.22 15.34
C SER A 43 10.09 15.50 16.67
N LEU A 44 9.85 14.19 16.73
CA LEU A 44 10.13 13.40 17.94
C LEU A 44 11.64 13.37 18.25
N SER A 45 12.49 13.21 17.23
CA SER A 45 13.95 13.20 17.41
C SER A 45 14.47 14.52 17.95
N TYR A 46 13.92 15.65 17.50
CA TYR A 46 14.29 16.97 17.99
C TYR A 46 13.93 17.15 19.48
N ILE A 47 12.74 16.71 19.88
CA ILE A 47 12.28 16.81 21.28
C ILE A 47 13.13 15.94 22.22
N ALA A 48 13.58 14.77 21.75
CA ALA A 48 14.32 13.81 22.56
C ALA A 48 15.85 14.01 22.59
N GLY A 49 16.37 15.14 22.07
CA GLY A 49 17.78 15.53 22.19
C GLY A 49 18.62 15.42 20.90
N GLY A 50 17.99 15.14 19.76
CA GLY A 50 18.65 15.17 18.45
C GLY A 50 19.47 13.91 18.11
N PRO A 51 20.49 14.02 17.24
CA PRO A 51 21.22 12.88 16.68
C PRO A 51 22.04 12.06 17.68
N ALA A 52 22.34 12.59 18.86
CA ALA A 52 23.19 11.95 19.88
C ALA A 52 22.40 11.08 20.89
N MET A 53 21.19 10.66 20.51
CA MET A 53 20.26 9.96 21.38
C MET A 53 20.61 8.48 21.57
N ALA A 54 20.27 7.93 22.74
CA ALA A 54 20.41 6.50 23.02
C ALA A 54 19.63 5.63 22.00
N ILE A 55 20.21 4.50 21.63
CA ILE A 55 19.65 3.54 20.66
C ILE A 55 18.24 3.09 21.03
N SER A 56 17.96 2.89 22.32
CA SER A 56 16.62 2.52 22.79
C SER A 56 15.56 3.56 22.42
N ILE A 57 15.87 4.84 22.59
CA ILE A 57 14.95 5.94 22.28
C ILE A 57 14.83 6.11 20.76
N PHE A 58 15.92 5.96 20.00
CA PHE A 58 15.88 5.94 18.53
C PHE A 58 14.92 4.88 17.98
N VAL A 59 14.97 3.65 18.52
CA VAL A 59 14.06 2.57 18.11
C VAL A 59 12.61 2.93 18.42
N VAL A 60 12.34 3.45 19.62
CA VAL A 60 10.99 3.87 20.02
C VAL A 60 10.44 4.96 19.08
N ILE A 61 11.24 5.97 18.74
CA ILE A 61 10.84 7.05 17.83
C ILE A 61 10.53 6.52 16.44
N ASN A 62 11.34 5.59 15.92
CA ASN A 62 11.08 4.95 14.63
C ASN A 62 9.77 4.16 14.64
N VAL A 63 9.52 3.37 15.68
CA VAL A 63 8.28 2.59 15.81
C VAL A 63 7.05 3.49 15.88
N ILE A 64 7.12 4.57 16.65
CA ILE A 64 6.02 5.54 16.75
C ILE A 64 5.79 6.23 15.41
N SER A 65 6.86 6.70 14.76
CA SER A 65 6.77 7.41 13.48
C SER A 65 6.20 6.51 12.38
N TRP A 66 6.66 5.27 12.31
CA TRP A 66 6.13 4.25 11.41
C TRP A 66 4.66 3.95 11.68
N THR A 67 4.25 3.85 12.95
CA THR A 67 2.85 3.58 13.34
C THR A 67 1.92 4.72 12.90
N VAL A 68 2.33 5.97 13.11
CA VAL A 68 1.59 7.15 12.64
C VAL A 68 1.47 7.15 11.12
N ALA A 69 2.57 6.87 10.42
CA ALA A 69 2.58 6.81 8.96
C ALA A 69 1.67 5.69 8.41
N VAL A 70 1.72 4.49 8.99
CA VAL A 70 0.86 3.36 8.58
C VAL A 70 -0.62 3.67 8.83
N THR A 71 -0.94 4.31 9.96
CA THR A 71 -2.31 4.73 10.28
C THR A 71 -2.81 5.76 9.26
N PHE A 72 -1.98 6.76 8.95
CA PHE A 72 -2.28 7.74 7.90
C PHE A 72 -2.51 7.05 6.55
N ALA A 73 -1.59 6.18 6.14
CA ALA A 73 -1.67 5.44 4.88
C ALA A 73 -2.95 4.60 4.78
N TYR A 74 -3.36 3.95 5.86
CA TYR A 74 -4.59 3.18 5.90
C TYR A 74 -5.82 4.08 5.64
N ILE A 75 -5.92 5.21 6.35
CA ILE A 75 -7.05 6.14 6.23
C ILE A 75 -7.16 6.66 4.80
N VAL A 76 -6.05 7.16 4.23
CA VAL A 76 -6.09 7.74 2.89
C VAL A 76 -6.34 6.69 1.80
N ASN A 77 -5.75 5.50 1.93
CA ASN A 77 -5.97 4.42 0.97
C ASN A 77 -7.41 3.92 1.02
N ARG A 78 -7.98 3.77 2.21
CA ARG A 78 -9.37 3.33 2.37
C ARG A 78 -10.36 4.34 1.81
N VAL A 79 -10.20 5.63 2.13
CA VAL A 79 -11.17 6.67 1.79
C VAL A 79 -11.00 7.16 0.35
N PHE A 80 -9.78 7.46 -0.11
CA PHE A 80 -9.55 8.12 -1.38
C PHE A 80 -9.20 7.18 -2.53
N VAL A 81 -8.36 6.16 -2.26
CA VAL A 81 -7.88 5.23 -3.29
C VAL A 81 -8.96 4.20 -3.59
N PHE A 82 -9.35 3.40 -2.58
CA PHE A 82 -10.20 2.24 -2.78
C PHE A 82 -11.69 2.49 -2.50
N LYS A 83 -12.03 3.58 -1.79
CA LYS A 83 -13.41 3.91 -1.37
C LYS A 83 -14.13 2.70 -0.76
N SER A 84 -13.44 1.96 0.13
CA SER A 84 -13.99 0.72 0.70
C SER A 84 -15.07 1.00 1.75
N SER A 85 -16.17 0.26 1.69
CA SER A 85 -17.26 0.26 2.67
C SER A 85 -17.22 -0.96 3.61
N GLY A 86 -16.15 -1.75 3.58
CA GLY A 86 -15.98 -2.92 4.44
C GLY A 86 -15.75 -2.59 5.92
N ASN A 87 -15.61 -3.63 6.75
CA ASN A 87 -15.39 -3.48 8.18
C ASN A 87 -14.03 -2.80 8.46
N PRO A 88 -14.02 -1.60 9.10
CA PRO A 88 -12.80 -0.82 9.33
C PRO A 88 -11.73 -1.60 10.08
N PHE A 89 -12.12 -2.30 11.15
CA PHE A 89 -11.16 -2.95 12.03
C PHE A 89 -10.44 -4.10 11.34
N ARG A 90 -11.18 -4.93 10.58
CA ARG A 90 -10.59 -6.05 9.84
C ARG A 90 -9.66 -5.56 8.73
N GLU A 91 -10.05 -4.51 8.02
CA GLU A 91 -9.21 -3.91 6.97
C GLU A 91 -7.94 -3.30 7.55
N LEU A 92 -8.03 -2.59 8.69
CA LEU A 92 -6.89 -2.03 9.39
C LEU A 92 -5.91 -3.14 9.82
N VAL A 93 -6.40 -4.19 10.48
CA VAL A 93 -5.56 -5.30 10.94
C VAL A 93 -4.87 -5.98 9.76
N SER A 94 -5.60 -6.22 8.67
CA SER A 94 -5.03 -6.84 7.46
C SER A 94 -4.00 -5.93 6.78
N PHE A 95 -4.26 -4.61 6.77
CA PHE A 95 -3.34 -3.62 6.22
C PHE A 95 -2.05 -3.51 7.03
N VAL A 96 -2.16 -3.42 8.36
CA VAL A 96 -1.01 -3.38 9.27
C VAL A 96 -0.24 -4.70 9.17
N ALA A 97 -0.91 -5.85 9.14
CA ALA A 97 -0.26 -7.14 8.97
C ALA A 97 0.51 -7.24 7.64
N ALA A 98 -0.09 -6.80 6.52
CA ALA A 98 0.59 -6.75 5.23
C ALA A 98 1.84 -5.85 5.27
N ARG A 99 1.76 -4.71 5.97
CA ARG A 99 2.90 -3.80 6.18
C ARG A 99 4.02 -4.44 7.00
N ILE A 100 3.68 -5.13 8.10
CA ILE A 100 4.66 -5.82 8.94
C ILE A 100 5.32 -6.97 8.17
N VAL A 101 4.52 -7.80 7.50
CA VAL A 101 5.02 -8.93 6.71
C VAL A 101 5.93 -8.44 5.59
N THR A 102 5.53 -7.39 4.86
CA THR A 102 6.37 -6.84 3.79
C THR A 102 7.66 -6.21 4.34
N LEU A 103 7.60 -5.52 5.48
CA LEU A 103 8.80 -4.97 6.12
C LEU A 103 9.76 -6.09 6.56
N ILE A 104 9.27 -7.13 7.22
CA ILE A 104 10.14 -8.23 7.66
C ILE A 104 10.68 -9.03 6.45
N ALA A 105 9.81 -9.39 5.50
CA ALA A 105 10.19 -10.25 4.39
C ALA A 105 11.14 -9.56 3.40
N PHE A 106 10.86 -8.31 3.02
CA PHE A 106 11.63 -7.61 2.02
C PHE A 106 12.74 -6.76 2.66
N GLU A 107 12.42 -5.93 3.65
CA GLU A 107 13.37 -4.98 4.24
C GLU A 107 14.47 -5.71 5.03
N ILE A 108 14.12 -6.74 5.81
CA ILE A 108 15.11 -7.55 6.52
C ILE A 108 15.53 -8.77 5.68
N GLY A 109 14.58 -9.59 5.24
CA GLY A 109 14.86 -10.86 4.56
C GLY A 109 15.56 -10.69 3.21
N LEU A 110 14.93 -9.99 2.27
CA LEU A 110 15.47 -9.80 0.92
C LEU A 110 16.75 -8.96 0.93
N SER A 111 16.83 -7.90 1.74
CA SER A 111 18.05 -7.10 1.87
C SER A 111 19.24 -7.94 2.37
N VAL A 112 19.05 -8.75 3.41
CA VAL A 112 20.12 -9.63 3.92
C VAL A 112 20.50 -10.68 2.88
N LEU A 113 19.52 -11.31 2.23
CA LEU A 113 19.77 -12.31 1.19
C LEU A 113 20.58 -11.73 0.03
N MET A 114 20.19 -10.56 -0.48
CA MET A 114 20.89 -9.89 -1.58
C MET A 114 22.31 -9.47 -1.20
N VAL A 115 22.52 -8.97 0.02
CA VAL A 115 23.84 -8.63 0.53
C VAL A 115 24.73 -9.87 0.67
N VAL A 116 24.17 -10.99 1.15
CA VAL A 116 24.92 -12.26 1.27
C VAL A 116 25.27 -12.82 -0.11
N ILE A 117 24.37 -12.76 -1.09
CA ILE A 117 24.66 -13.21 -2.46
C ILE A 117 25.78 -12.38 -3.09
N LEU A 118 25.79 -11.06 -2.89
CA LEU A 118 26.86 -10.20 -3.37
C LEU A 118 28.21 -10.51 -2.72
N GLU A 119 28.23 -10.62 -1.39
CA GLU A 119 29.46 -10.83 -0.63
C GLU A 119 30.04 -12.24 -0.84
N ARG A 120 29.19 -13.27 -0.80
CA ARG A 120 29.62 -14.68 -0.84
C ARG A 120 29.55 -15.30 -2.23
N GLY A 121 28.69 -14.79 -3.11
CA GLY A 121 28.49 -15.32 -4.46
C GLY A 121 29.33 -14.61 -5.51
N PHE A 122 29.50 -13.29 -5.40
CA PHE A 122 30.23 -12.46 -6.37
C PHE A 122 31.55 -11.88 -5.83
N ASP A 123 31.91 -12.16 -4.58
CA ASP A 123 33.10 -11.65 -3.89
C ASP A 123 33.20 -10.11 -3.94
N ILE A 124 32.05 -9.42 -3.94
CA ILE A 124 31.99 -7.95 -3.94
C ILE A 124 31.92 -7.47 -2.49
N PRO A 125 32.96 -6.78 -1.97
CA PRO A 125 32.94 -6.29 -0.60
C PRO A 125 31.83 -5.25 -0.39
N LYS A 126 31.19 -5.26 0.78
CA LYS A 126 30.08 -4.32 1.10
C LYS A 126 30.48 -2.84 0.99
N GLN A 127 31.76 -2.54 1.19
CA GLN A 127 32.32 -1.18 1.14
C GLN A 127 32.77 -0.76 -0.27
N THR A 128 32.48 -1.51 -1.33
CA THR A 128 32.72 -1.02 -2.69
C THR A 128 31.85 0.20 -2.95
N GLU A 129 32.46 1.38 -2.86
CA GLU A 129 31.86 2.64 -3.25
C GLU A 129 31.79 2.70 -4.77
N LEU A 130 30.59 2.95 -5.30
CA LEU A 130 30.36 3.10 -6.73
C LEU A 130 30.60 4.52 -7.20
N LEU A 131 30.06 5.46 -6.43
CA LEU A 131 30.10 6.87 -6.72
C LEU A 131 30.33 7.60 -5.40
N ASN A 132 31.37 8.41 -5.36
CA ASN A 132 31.64 9.32 -4.25
C ASN A 132 31.55 10.75 -4.80
N PHE A 133 30.49 11.47 -4.44
CA PHE A 133 30.31 12.86 -4.83
C PHE A 133 29.93 13.69 -3.61
N PHE A 134 30.68 14.77 -3.36
CA PHE A 134 30.41 15.70 -2.27
C PHE A 134 30.29 15.04 -0.86
N GLY A 135 31.03 13.95 -0.61
CA GLY A 135 31.00 13.25 0.68
C GLY A 135 29.81 12.29 0.86
N PHE A 136 29.01 12.08 -0.19
CA PHE A 136 28.02 11.01 -0.25
C PHE A 136 28.56 9.84 -1.06
N SER A 137 28.88 8.74 -0.37
CA SER A 137 29.28 7.48 -1.00
C SER A 137 28.04 6.63 -1.26
N ILE A 138 27.72 6.38 -2.53
CA ILE A 138 26.70 5.40 -2.92
C ILE A 138 27.40 4.05 -3.07
N SER A 139 26.97 3.06 -2.28
CA SER A 139 27.43 1.68 -2.40
C SER A 139 26.43 0.82 -3.18
N TRP A 140 26.87 -0.35 -3.67
CA TRP A 140 25.97 -1.36 -4.25
C TRP A 140 24.84 -1.76 -3.29
N VAL A 141 25.13 -1.76 -1.98
CA VAL A 141 24.16 -2.10 -0.94
C VAL A 141 23.03 -1.06 -0.87
N ASP A 142 23.34 0.23 -1.06
CA ASP A 142 22.34 1.29 -1.02
C ASP A 142 21.38 1.24 -2.21
N LEU A 143 21.89 0.93 -3.40
CA LEU A 143 21.07 0.69 -4.59
C LEU A 143 20.09 -0.47 -4.38
N ILE A 144 20.55 -1.56 -3.78
CA ILE A 144 19.69 -2.71 -3.46
C ILE A 144 18.62 -2.32 -2.45
N LYS A 145 18.98 -1.60 -1.39
CA LYS A 145 18.01 -1.13 -0.39
C LYS A 145 16.93 -0.25 -1.02
N ILE A 146 17.31 0.66 -1.91
CA ILE A 146 16.34 1.49 -2.65
C ILE A 146 15.43 0.60 -3.53
N GLY A 147 15.99 -0.37 -4.25
CA GLY A 147 15.22 -1.32 -5.05
C GLY A 147 14.24 -2.15 -4.22
N VAL A 148 14.70 -2.70 -3.09
CA VAL A 148 13.88 -3.43 -2.11
C VAL A 148 12.75 -2.53 -1.61
N GLN A 149 13.03 -1.26 -1.31
CA GLN A 149 12.00 -0.32 -0.85
C GLN A 149 10.92 -0.07 -1.90
N VAL A 150 11.29 0.01 -3.18
CA VAL A 150 10.32 0.09 -4.28
C VAL A 150 9.47 -1.18 -4.35
N CYS A 151 10.10 -2.36 -4.25
CA CYS A 151 9.37 -3.64 -4.20
C CYS A 151 8.39 -3.71 -3.01
N VAL A 152 8.77 -3.20 -1.83
CA VAL A 152 7.90 -3.13 -0.65
C VAL A 152 6.65 -2.29 -0.94
N VAL A 153 6.80 -1.13 -1.58
CA VAL A 153 5.64 -0.27 -1.92
C VAL A 153 4.71 -0.98 -2.90
N ILE A 154 5.27 -1.62 -3.93
CA ILE A 154 4.48 -2.37 -4.93
C ILE A 154 3.77 -3.56 -4.28
N ALA A 155 4.47 -4.35 -3.46
CA ALA A 155 3.88 -5.48 -2.74
C ALA A 155 2.74 -5.02 -1.84
N ASN A 156 2.91 -3.92 -1.11
CA ASN A 156 1.86 -3.33 -0.28
C ASN A 156 0.64 -2.88 -1.11
N TYR A 157 0.84 -2.35 -2.31
CA TYR A 157 -0.26 -2.03 -3.23
C TYR A 157 -1.02 -3.28 -3.65
N LEU A 158 -0.30 -4.33 -4.06
CA LEU A 158 -0.91 -5.60 -4.49
C LEU A 158 -1.70 -6.26 -3.35
N PHE A 159 -1.15 -6.30 -2.13
CA PHE A 159 -1.87 -6.81 -0.96
C PHE A 159 -3.10 -5.96 -0.64
N SER A 160 -2.97 -4.62 -0.72
CA SER A 160 -4.08 -3.69 -0.50
C SER A 160 -5.22 -3.93 -1.48
N LYS A 161 -4.90 -4.08 -2.77
CA LYS A 161 -5.91 -4.27 -3.82
C LYS A 161 -6.55 -5.65 -3.82
N ILE A 162 -5.77 -6.72 -3.64
CA ILE A 162 -6.26 -8.10 -3.83
C ILE A 162 -6.89 -8.66 -2.55
N PHE A 163 -6.29 -8.40 -1.40
CA PHE A 163 -6.67 -9.08 -0.15
C PHE A 163 -7.48 -8.19 0.80
N ILE A 164 -7.19 -6.88 0.83
CA ILE A 164 -7.70 -6.00 1.89
C ILE A 164 -8.97 -5.26 1.44
N PHE A 165 -8.92 -4.57 0.31
CA PHE A 165 -10.03 -3.73 -0.15
C PHE A 165 -10.83 -4.40 -1.27
N LYS A 166 -11.69 -5.34 -0.88
CA LYS A 166 -12.69 -5.89 -1.80
C LYS A 166 -13.82 -4.88 -1.96
N LYS A 167 -14.05 -4.39 -3.19
CA LYS A 167 -15.28 -3.66 -3.50
C LYS A 167 -16.47 -4.57 -3.23
N VAL A 168 -17.38 -4.13 -2.37
CA VAL A 168 -18.72 -4.71 -2.32
C VAL A 168 -19.34 -4.33 -3.66
N ALA A 169 -19.67 -5.32 -4.49
CA ALA A 169 -20.49 -5.09 -5.67
C ALA A 169 -21.80 -4.50 -5.15
N VAL A 170 -22.00 -3.20 -5.37
CA VAL A 170 -23.34 -2.62 -5.27
C VAL A 170 -24.11 -3.36 -6.34
N SER A 171 -25.02 -4.24 -5.91
CA SER A 171 -25.85 -5.01 -6.81
C SER A 171 -26.59 -4.03 -7.72
N ASP A 172 -26.24 -4.02 -9.00
CA ASP A 172 -26.90 -3.29 -10.09
C ASP A 172 -28.43 -3.52 -10.13
N THR A 173 -28.91 -4.51 -9.38
CA THR A 173 -30.31 -4.73 -9.01
C THR A 173 -31.03 -3.45 -8.56
N SER A 174 -30.39 -2.50 -7.89
CA SER A 174 -31.07 -1.26 -7.49
C SER A 174 -31.35 -0.32 -8.67
N SER A 175 -30.46 -0.27 -9.66
CA SER A 175 -30.64 0.56 -10.87
C SER A 175 -31.66 -0.08 -11.82
N GLU A 176 -31.63 -1.41 -11.97
CA GLU A 176 -32.59 -2.16 -12.77
C GLU A 176 -34.01 -2.12 -12.17
N VAL A 177 -34.15 -2.21 -10.84
CA VAL A 177 -35.45 -2.07 -10.16
C VAL A 177 -36.00 -0.65 -10.27
N ILE A 178 -35.14 0.38 -10.21
CA ILE A 178 -35.59 1.78 -10.37
C ILE A 178 -36.06 2.08 -11.80
N ASP A 179 -35.37 1.56 -12.82
CA ASP A 179 -35.81 1.73 -14.22
C ASP A 179 -37.09 0.93 -14.53
N THR A 180 -37.19 -0.30 -14.02
CA THR A 180 -38.40 -1.13 -14.19
C THR A 180 -39.61 -0.51 -13.48
N GLN A 181 -39.41 0.09 -12.31
CA GLN A 181 -40.47 0.77 -11.55
C GLN A 181 -40.93 2.05 -12.27
N LYS A 182 -39.99 2.84 -12.80
CA LYS A 182 -40.31 4.04 -13.60
C LYS A 182 -41.05 3.69 -14.90
N GLU A 183 -40.68 2.60 -15.56
CA GLU A 183 -41.38 2.12 -16.76
C GLU A 183 -42.80 1.66 -16.41
N ALA A 184 -42.98 0.90 -15.32
CA ALA A 184 -44.30 0.46 -14.85
C ALA A 184 -45.23 1.64 -14.45
N ASP A 185 -44.70 2.64 -13.76
CA ASP A 185 -45.47 3.82 -13.35
C ASP A 185 -45.87 4.70 -14.55
N SER A 186 -45.03 4.74 -15.60
CA SER A 186 -45.35 5.48 -16.85
C SER A 186 -46.48 4.85 -17.65
N ILE A 187 -46.63 3.52 -17.59
CA ILE A 187 -47.68 2.77 -18.30
C ILE A 187 -49.02 2.84 -17.54
N GLY A 188 -48.98 2.91 -16.20
CA GLY A 188 -50.16 3.03 -15.34
C GLY A 188 -50.86 4.39 -15.41
N ALA A 189 -50.14 5.47 -15.76
CA ALA A 189 -50.68 6.83 -15.85
C ALA A 189 -51.40 7.15 -17.18
N SER A 190 -51.39 6.23 -18.15
CA SER A 190 -51.99 6.42 -19.48
C SER A 190 -53.38 5.75 -19.64
N LYS A 191 -54.00 5.25 -18.57
CA LYS A 191 -55.35 4.67 -18.57
C LYS A 191 -56.36 5.56 -17.86
#